data_AF-A0A9Q2LC73-F1
#
_entry.id   AF-A0A9Q2LC73-F1
#
_cell.length_a   1.000
_cell.length_b   1.000
_cell.length_c   1.000
_cell.angle_alpha   90.00
_cell.angle_beta   90.00
_cell.angle_gamma   90.00
#
_symmetry.space_group_name_H-M   'P 1'
#
loop_
_entity.id
_entity.type
_entity.pdbx_description
1 polymer ?
#
loop_
_entity_poly.entity_id
_entity_poly.type
_entity_poly.pdbx_seq_one_letter_code
_entity_poly.pdbx_strand_id
1 'polypeptide(L)'
;MILKRSKNVLWYYEEPKITEYELLTQYSPMMINSKIRTIQEQINAMYDLNMSHMCCDEVEGVTTVSYPLEKLVLWIIEQKNELDRFKKNSTKKLNLLKKIIRRYTPREQKEVMRYFQTNGSEKPHKTIDKLQEDLYKIHHNERIERNKQRQKESEVIYQNFLTETKASLNQEREELVI
;
A
#
# COMPACT_ATOMS: atom_id res chain seq x y z
N MET A 1 -31.44 0.98 31.44
CA MET A 1 -31.51 0.33 30.11
C MET A 1 -30.56 -0.86 30.12
N ILE A 2 -31.04 -2.10 29.95
CA ILE A 2 -30.22 -3.32 30.04
C ILE A 2 -29.97 -3.82 28.62
N LEU A 3 -28.72 -3.72 28.14
CA LEU A 3 -28.31 -4.21 26.83
C LEU A 3 -28.16 -5.74 26.86
N LYS A 4 -28.87 -6.46 25.99
CA LYS A 4 -28.71 -7.91 25.82
C LYS A 4 -27.56 -8.21 24.85
N ARG A 5 -26.68 -9.14 25.24
CA ARG A 5 -25.57 -9.61 24.39
C ARG A 5 -26.13 -10.37 23.18
N SER A 6 -25.83 -9.89 21.98
CA SER A 6 -26.11 -10.59 20.73
C SER A 6 -25.23 -11.85 20.62
N LYS A 7 -25.83 -12.98 20.24
CA LYS A 7 -25.12 -14.25 19.97
C LYS A 7 -24.59 -14.34 18.53
N ASN A 8 -24.76 -13.30 17.73
CA ASN A 8 -24.38 -13.34 16.32
C ASN A 8 -22.86 -13.29 16.19
N VAL A 9 -22.27 -14.40 15.73
CA VAL A 9 -20.87 -14.46 15.35
C VAL A 9 -20.75 -14.03 13.90
N LEU A 10 -20.01 -12.96 13.65
CA LEU A 10 -19.69 -12.52 12.29
C LEU A 10 -18.60 -13.42 11.72
N TRP A 11 -18.88 -14.06 10.59
CA TRP A 11 -17.92 -14.87 9.83
C TRP A 11 -17.38 -14.04 8.67
N TYR A 12 -16.06 -13.96 8.56
CA TYR A 12 -15.39 -13.31 7.44
C TYR A 12 -15.05 -14.36 6.40
N TYR A 13 -15.59 -14.20 5.18
CA TYR A 13 -15.21 -15.01 4.03
C TYR A 13 -14.19 -14.23 3.20
N GLU A 14 -13.02 -14.79 2.97
CA GLU A 14 -12.04 -14.22 2.05
C GLU A 14 -12.46 -14.55 0.62
N GLU A 15 -12.92 -13.55 -0.13
CA GLU A 15 -13.13 -13.72 -1.57
C GLU A 15 -11.77 -13.81 -2.29
N PRO A 16 -11.58 -14.76 -3.23
CA PRO A 16 -10.34 -14.92 -3.98
C PRO A 16 -10.23 -13.87 -5.12
N LYS A 17 -10.60 -12.63 -4.83
CA LYS A 17 -10.69 -11.51 -5.76
C LYS A 17 -10.16 -10.24 -5.09
N ILE A 18 -9.51 -9.39 -5.87
CA ILE A 18 -9.17 -8.04 -5.42
C ILE A 18 -10.43 -7.17 -5.41
N THR A 19 -10.55 -6.33 -4.39
CA THR A 19 -11.69 -5.40 -4.29
C THR A 19 -11.72 -4.42 -5.47
N GLU A 20 -12.92 -4.00 -5.87
CA GLU A 20 -13.10 -3.05 -6.97
C GLU A 20 -12.44 -1.69 -6.67
N TYR A 21 -12.53 -1.27 -5.41
CA TYR A 21 -11.83 -0.09 -4.92
C TYR A 21 -10.32 -0.18 -5.12
N GLU A 22 -9.71 -1.31 -4.77
CA GLU A 22 -8.29 -1.52 -4.95
C GLU A 22 -7.89 -1.55 -6.44
N LEU A 23 -8.73 -2.17 -7.28
CA LEU A 23 -8.53 -2.18 -8.73
C LEU A 23 -8.50 -0.75 -9.29
N LEU A 24 -9.47 0.08 -8.96
CA LEU A 24 -9.56 1.44 -9.49
C LEU A 24 -8.49 2.37 -8.90
N THR A 25 -8.21 2.28 -7.61
CA THR A 25 -7.25 3.19 -6.95
C THR A 25 -5.80 2.88 -7.30
N GLN A 26 -5.44 1.60 -7.44
CA GLN A 26 -4.04 1.19 -7.60
C GLN A 26 -3.65 0.88 -9.04
N TYR A 27 -4.61 0.58 -9.91
CA TYR A 27 -4.35 0.15 -11.29
C TYR A 27 -4.94 1.08 -12.35
N SER A 28 -5.81 2.04 -12.01
CA SER A 28 -6.30 3.03 -12.97
C SER A 28 -5.25 4.10 -13.26
N PRO A 29 -4.84 4.28 -14.53
CA PRO A 29 -3.95 5.37 -14.91
C PRO A 29 -4.50 6.76 -14.56
N MET A 30 -5.83 6.94 -14.63
CA MET A 30 -6.47 8.21 -14.31
C MET A 30 -6.32 8.57 -12.84
N MET A 31 -6.60 7.64 -11.93
CA MET A 31 -6.45 7.88 -10.49
C MET A 31 -4.99 8.07 -10.09
N ILE A 32 -4.08 7.28 -10.67
CA ILE A 32 -2.63 7.43 -10.44
C ILE A 32 -2.17 8.84 -10.86
N ASN A 33 -2.52 9.28 -12.07
CA ASN A 33 -2.12 10.58 -12.59
C ASN A 33 -2.74 11.72 -11.78
N SER A 34 -4.02 11.60 -11.40
CA SER A 34 -4.68 12.57 -10.53
C SER A 34 -3.95 12.71 -9.20
N LYS A 35 -3.59 11.58 -8.57
CA LYS A 35 -2.87 11.60 -7.29
C LYS A 35 -1.46 12.20 -7.44
N ILE A 36 -0.75 11.89 -8.52
CA ILE A 36 0.56 12.50 -8.82
C ILE A 36 0.41 14.03 -8.93
N ARG A 37 -0.60 14.50 -9.65
CA ARG A 37 -0.87 15.93 -9.80
C ARG A 37 -1.16 16.60 -8.45
N THR A 38 -2.04 16.02 -7.64
CA THR A 38 -2.38 16.58 -6.32
C THR A 38 -1.16 16.68 -5.40
N ILE A 39 -0.31 15.65 -5.35
CA ILE A 39 0.92 15.70 -4.54
C ILE A 39 1.89 16.76 -5.10
N GLN A 40 1.99 16.89 -6.42
CA GLN A 40 2.82 17.92 -7.05
C GLN A 40 2.33 19.34 -6.75
N GLU A 41 1.01 19.56 -6.79
CA GLU A 41 0.38 20.83 -6.42
C GLU A 41 0.63 21.16 -4.94
N GLN A 42 0.53 20.17 -4.05
CA GLN A 42 0.87 20.34 -2.64
C GLN A 42 2.34 20.72 -2.43
N ILE A 43 3.27 20.04 -3.11
CA ILE A 43 4.70 20.39 -3.07
C ILE A 43 4.93 21.82 -3.58
N ASN A 44 4.23 22.24 -4.63
CA ASN A 44 4.34 23.60 -5.15
C ASN A 44 3.82 24.63 -4.14
N ALA A 45 2.67 24.38 -3.53
CA ALA A 45 2.11 25.25 -2.49
C ALA A 45 3.02 25.34 -1.24
N MET A 46 3.76 24.27 -0.92
CA MET A 46 4.75 24.30 0.16
C MET A 46 5.89 25.29 -0.13
N TYR A 47 6.28 25.50 -1.39
CA TYR A 47 7.30 26.50 -1.72
C TYR A 47 6.83 27.93 -1.42
N ASP A 48 5.52 28.20 -1.52
CA ASP A 48 4.96 29.51 -1.21
C ASP A 48 5.05 29.83 0.30
N LEU A 49 5.13 28.81 1.17
CA LEU A 49 5.31 28.96 2.61
C LEU A 49 6.72 29.47 3.01
N ASN A 50 7.65 29.54 2.06
CA ASN A 50 8.97 30.15 2.29
C ASN A 50 8.86 31.65 2.58
N MET A 51 7.83 32.31 2.04
CA MET A 51 7.61 33.74 2.26
C MET A 51 6.60 33.94 3.40
N SER A 52 7.05 34.61 4.46
CA SER A 52 6.15 35.04 5.52
C SER A 52 5.18 36.08 4.98
N HIS A 53 3.88 35.89 5.21
CA HIS A 53 2.84 36.79 4.74
C HIS A 53 1.77 36.98 5.80
N MET A 54 1.01 38.06 5.66
CA MET A 54 -0.11 38.40 6.53
C MET A 54 -1.41 38.13 5.78
N CYS A 55 -2.31 37.40 6.41
CA CYS A 55 -3.64 37.04 5.95
C CYS A 55 -4.66 37.79 6.79
N CYS A 56 -5.73 38.30 6.18
CA CYS A 56 -6.88 38.81 6.91
C CYS A 56 -8.04 37.84 6.69
N ASP A 57 -8.48 37.18 7.76
CA ASP A 57 -9.69 36.36 7.77
C ASP A 57 -10.83 37.13 8.46
N GLU A 58 -12.05 36.98 7.96
CA GLU A 58 -13.23 37.66 8.52
C GLU A 58 -13.56 37.17 9.94
N VAL A 59 -13.15 35.94 10.27
CA VAL A 59 -13.38 35.31 11.58
C VAL A 59 -12.20 35.50 12.54
N GLU A 60 -10.97 35.22 12.09
CA GLU A 60 -9.77 35.28 12.94
C GLU A 60 -9.04 36.64 12.92
N GLY A 61 -9.44 37.56 12.03
CA GLY A 61 -8.79 38.85 11.87
C GLY A 61 -7.43 38.74 11.17
N VAL A 62 -6.46 39.55 11.58
CA VAL A 62 -5.14 39.61 10.95
C VAL A 62 -4.24 38.51 11.52
N THR A 63 -3.89 37.52 10.71
CA THR A 63 -2.99 36.41 11.07
C THR A 63 -1.71 36.46 10.26
N THR A 64 -0.58 36.20 10.89
CA THR A 64 0.72 36.09 10.21
C THR A 64 1.07 34.63 10.01
N VAL A 65 1.25 34.23 8.75
CA VAL A 65 1.65 32.86 8.38
C VAL A 65 3.14 32.87 8.07
N SER A 66 3.90 32.17 8.90
CA SER A 66 5.35 31.97 8.72
C SER A 66 5.71 30.54 9.11
N TYR A 67 6.57 29.88 8.33
CA TYR A 67 7.01 28.53 8.62
C TYR A 67 8.55 28.47 8.74
N PRO A 68 9.12 27.73 9.72
CA PRO A 68 10.57 27.62 9.85
C PRO A 68 11.20 26.96 8.61
N LEU A 69 12.13 27.68 7.96
CA LEU A 69 12.75 27.25 6.70
C LEU A 69 13.35 25.84 6.78
N GLU A 70 14.11 25.54 7.85
CA GLU A 70 14.76 24.23 8.04
C GLU A 70 13.75 23.08 8.03
N LYS A 71 12.63 23.25 8.72
CA LYS A 71 11.56 22.24 8.74
C LYS A 71 10.86 22.13 7.38
N LEU A 72 10.74 23.24 6.65
CA LEU A 72 10.05 23.27 5.36
C LEU A 72 10.83 22.48 4.34
N VAL A 73 12.14 22.69 4.32
CA VAL A 73 13.07 22.00 3.42
C VAL A 73 13.02 20.49 3.66
N LEU A 74 13.09 20.04 4.91
CA LEU A 74 12.96 18.61 5.25
C LEU A 74 11.63 18.04 4.75
N TRP A 75 10.53 18.75 5.00
CA TRP A 75 9.20 18.28 4.61
C TRP A 75 9.04 18.18 3.09
N ILE A 76 9.52 19.16 2.34
CA ILE A 76 9.52 19.14 0.87
C ILE A 76 10.35 17.97 0.34
N ILE A 77 11.53 17.69 0.94
CA ILE A 77 12.36 16.55 0.56
C ILE A 77 11.63 15.23 0.79
N GLU A 78 10.99 15.07 1.94
CA GLU A 78 10.19 13.88 2.26
C GLU A 78 9.05 13.69 1.25
N GLN A 79 8.27 14.74 0.97
CA GLN A 79 7.16 14.67 0.02
C GLN A 79 7.64 14.34 -1.40
N LYS A 80 8.78 14.88 -1.84
CA LYS A 80 9.38 14.51 -3.13
C LYS A 80 9.80 13.04 -3.17
N ASN A 81 10.42 12.54 -2.11
CA ASN A 81 10.81 11.13 -2.00
C ASN A 81 9.59 10.19 -2.01
N GLU A 82 8.52 10.55 -1.30
CA GLU A 82 7.26 9.83 -1.31
C GLU A 82 6.62 9.81 -2.70
N LEU A 83 6.61 10.95 -3.40
CA LEU A 83 6.12 11.05 -4.77
C LEU A 83 6.89 10.13 -5.72
N ASP A 84 8.23 10.11 -5.64
CA ASP A 84 9.06 9.25 -6.47
C ASP A 84 8.85 7.77 -6.17
N ARG A 85 8.71 7.41 -4.89
CA ARG A 85 8.36 6.06 -4.47
C ARG A 85 7.00 5.65 -5.01
N PHE A 86 6.02 6.54 -4.94
CA PHE A 86 4.68 6.33 -5.48
C PHE A 86 4.70 6.13 -7.00
N LYS A 87 5.43 6.96 -7.75
CA LYS A 87 5.61 6.81 -9.21
C LYS A 87 6.23 5.46 -9.55
N LYS A 88 7.33 5.08 -8.90
CA LYS A 88 8.01 3.79 -9.12
C LYS A 88 7.07 2.60 -8.86
N ASN A 89 6.33 2.63 -7.75
CA ASN A 89 5.38 1.58 -7.40
C ASN A 89 4.21 1.49 -8.38
N SER A 90 3.67 2.64 -8.80
CA SER A 90 2.57 2.73 -9.76
C SER A 90 2.99 2.18 -11.12
N THR A 91 4.19 2.50 -11.60
CA THR A 91 4.73 1.95 -12.85
C THR A 91 4.87 0.43 -12.80
N LYS A 92 5.34 -0.13 -11.67
CA LYS A 92 5.40 -1.59 -11.49
C LYS A 92 4.01 -2.24 -11.60
N LYS A 93 3.00 -1.66 -10.94
CA LYS A 93 1.62 -2.15 -10.99
C LYS A 93 1.01 -2.06 -12.39
N LEU A 94 1.23 -0.95 -13.09
CA LEU A 94 0.77 -0.78 -14.48
C LEU A 94 1.46 -1.76 -15.43
N ASN A 95 2.75 -2.04 -15.24
CA ASN A 95 3.46 -3.04 -16.03
C ASN A 95 2.93 -4.46 -15.78
N LEU A 96 2.60 -4.79 -14.53
CA LEU A 96 1.94 -6.05 -14.18
C LEU A 96 0.58 -6.15 -14.88
N LEU A 97 -0.24 -5.10 -14.80
CA LEU A 97 -1.54 -5.04 -15.47
C LEU A 97 -1.41 -5.26 -16.98
N LYS A 98 -0.48 -4.55 -17.65
CA LYS A 98 -0.19 -4.72 -19.07
C LYS A 98 0.19 -6.18 -19.41
N LYS A 99 0.98 -6.84 -18.56
CA LYS A 99 1.39 -8.23 -18.74
C LYS A 99 0.19 -9.20 -18.66
N ILE A 100 -0.75 -8.96 -17.76
CA ILE A 100 -1.97 -9.77 -17.61
C ILE A 100 -2.89 -9.55 -18.80
N ILE A 101 -3.21 -8.29 -19.10
CA ILE A 101 -4.13 -7.89 -20.18
C ILE A 101 -3.65 -8.40 -21.55
N ARG A 102 -2.32 -8.51 -21.78
CA ARG A 102 -1.77 -9.05 -23.04
C ARG A 102 -2.26 -10.47 -23.35
N ARG A 103 -2.69 -11.24 -22.35
CA ARG A 103 -3.24 -12.60 -22.53
C ARG A 103 -4.73 -12.61 -22.88
N TYR A 104 -5.41 -11.47 -22.76
CA TYR A 104 -6.84 -11.34 -23.01
C TYR A 104 -7.11 -11.12 -24.48
N THR A 105 -8.32 -11.45 -24.92
CA THR A 105 -8.76 -11.19 -26.29
C THR A 105 -8.82 -9.68 -26.57
N PRO A 106 -8.65 -9.21 -27.82
CA PRO A 106 -8.68 -7.78 -28.14
C PRO A 106 -9.96 -7.07 -27.68
N ARG A 107 -11.08 -7.79 -27.63
CA ARG A 107 -12.36 -7.29 -27.10
C ARG A 107 -12.29 -7.06 -25.59
N GLU A 108 -11.85 -8.07 -24.83
CA GLU A 108 -11.64 -7.96 -23.37
C GLU A 108 -10.65 -6.83 -23.03
N GLN A 109 -9.58 -6.65 -23.83
CA GLN A 109 -8.62 -5.57 -23.62
C GLN A 109 -9.28 -4.19 -23.73
N LYS A 110 -10.13 -3.98 -24.76
CA LYS A 110 -10.90 -2.73 -24.92
C LYS A 110 -11.88 -2.51 -23.77
N GLU A 111 -12.55 -3.57 -23.33
CA GLU A 111 -13.48 -3.55 -22.19
C GLU A 111 -12.77 -3.09 -20.90
N VAL A 112 -11.59 -3.64 -20.61
CA VAL A 112 -10.77 -3.24 -19.45
C VAL A 112 -10.31 -1.79 -19.56
N MET A 113 -9.85 -1.36 -20.75
CA MET A 113 -9.43 0.05 -20.95
C MET A 113 -10.60 1.02 -20.75
N ARG A 114 -11.78 0.70 -21.29
CA ARG A 114 -12.99 1.52 -21.15
C ARG A 114 -13.46 1.59 -19.70
N TYR A 115 -13.38 0.48 -18.96
CA TYR A 115 -13.68 0.44 -17.53
C TYR A 115 -12.79 1.41 -16.73
N PHE A 116 -11.48 1.40 -16.97
CA PHE A 116 -10.57 2.34 -16.30
C PHE A 116 -10.78 3.80 -16.71
N GLN A 117 -11.12 4.07 -17.98
CA GLN A 117 -11.43 5.41 -18.49
C GLN A 117 -12.70 6.00 -17.88
N THR A 118 -13.68 5.15 -17.60
CA THR A 118 -14.97 5.56 -17.01
C THR A 118 -14.96 5.51 -15.48
N ASN A 119 -13.78 5.30 -14.88
CA ASN A 119 -13.61 5.15 -13.43
C ASN A 119 -14.58 4.11 -12.81
N GLY A 120 -14.84 3.03 -13.54
CA GLY A 120 -15.73 1.95 -13.12
C GLY A 120 -17.22 2.15 -13.41
N SER A 121 -17.63 3.26 -14.02
CA SER A 121 -19.05 3.48 -14.37
C SER A 121 -19.60 2.43 -15.33
N GLU A 122 -18.78 1.91 -16.25
CA GLU A 122 -19.21 0.87 -17.17
C GLU A 122 -18.44 -0.42 -16.88
N LYS A 123 -19.05 -1.32 -16.11
CA LYS A 123 -18.44 -2.56 -15.64
C LYS A 123 -18.84 -3.76 -16.51
N PRO A 124 -17.96 -4.25 -17.40
CA PRO A 124 -18.12 -5.55 -18.02
C PRO A 124 -17.84 -6.63 -16.98
N HIS A 125 -18.87 -7.04 -16.24
CA HIS A 125 -18.78 -7.93 -15.06
C HIS A 125 -17.88 -9.15 -15.28
N LYS A 126 -18.06 -9.89 -16.38
CA LYS A 126 -17.27 -11.11 -16.65
C LYS A 126 -15.77 -10.83 -16.79
N THR A 127 -15.42 -9.77 -17.52
CA THR A 127 -14.04 -9.42 -17.85
C THR A 127 -13.32 -8.83 -16.63
N ILE A 128 -14.00 -7.98 -15.87
CA ILE A 128 -13.45 -7.35 -14.66
C ILE A 128 -13.31 -8.36 -13.51
N ASP A 129 -14.27 -9.26 -13.32
CA ASP A 129 -14.16 -10.31 -12.31
C ASP A 129 -12.95 -11.22 -12.57
N LYS A 130 -12.75 -11.63 -13.84
CA LYS A 130 -11.59 -12.39 -14.28
C LYS A 130 -10.28 -11.64 -14.00
N LEU A 131 -10.25 -10.33 -14.26
CA LEU A 131 -9.10 -9.49 -13.95
C LEU A 131 -8.82 -9.40 -12.45
N GLN A 132 -9.86 -9.30 -11.61
CA GLN A 132 -9.72 -9.27 -10.16
C GLN A 132 -9.18 -10.60 -9.61
N GLU A 133 -9.63 -11.73 -10.14
CA GLU A 133 -9.10 -13.06 -9.79
C GLU A 133 -7.64 -13.25 -10.23
N ASP A 134 -7.32 -12.86 -11.46
CA ASP A 134 -5.96 -13.00 -12.01
C ASP A 134 -4.96 -12.17 -11.20
N LEU A 135 -5.33 -10.93 -10.85
CA LEU A 135 -4.51 -10.10 -9.97
C LEU A 135 -4.42 -10.70 -8.56
N TYR A 136 -5.53 -11.21 -8.00
CA TYR A 136 -5.54 -11.83 -6.68
C TYR A 136 -4.56 -13.01 -6.62
N LYS A 137 -4.59 -13.91 -7.61
CA LYS A 137 -3.69 -15.07 -7.67
C LYS A 137 -2.22 -14.66 -7.62
N ILE A 138 -1.85 -13.58 -8.30
CA ILE A 138 -0.47 -13.09 -8.30
C ILE A 138 -0.09 -12.58 -6.91
N HIS A 139 -0.88 -11.70 -6.31
CA HIS A 139 -0.61 -11.17 -4.97
C HIS A 139 -0.63 -12.25 -3.89
N HIS A 140 -1.57 -13.18 -4.00
CA HIS A 140 -1.72 -14.30 -3.09
C HIS A 140 -0.50 -15.23 -3.15
N ASN A 141 -0.04 -15.57 -4.35
CA ASN A 141 1.18 -16.36 -4.55
C ASN A 141 2.41 -15.65 -3.96
N GLU A 142 2.57 -14.35 -4.22
CA GLU A 142 3.66 -13.57 -3.61
C GLU A 142 3.59 -13.57 -2.08
N ARG A 143 2.38 -13.51 -1.51
CA ARG A 143 2.17 -13.56 -0.05
C ARG A 143 2.54 -14.94 0.51
N ILE A 144 2.14 -16.02 -0.15
CA ILE A 144 2.50 -17.38 0.24
C ILE A 144 4.02 -17.54 0.26
N GLU A 145 4.70 -17.12 -0.80
CA GLU A 145 6.16 -17.24 -0.90
C GLU A 145 6.87 -16.45 0.20
N ARG A 146 6.42 -15.22 0.50
CA ARG A 146 6.95 -14.45 1.64
C ARG A 146 6.74 -15.17 2.98
N ASN A 147 5.58 -15.79 3.18
CA ASN A 147 5.30 -16.51 4.42
C ASN A 147 6.18 -17.75 4.56
N LYS A 148 6.38 -18.52 3.47
CA LYS A 148 7.31 -19.66 3.45
C LYS A 148 8.73 -19.22 3.79
N GLN A 149 9.18 -18.09 3.24
CA GLN A 149 10.52 -17.56 3.50
C GLN A 149 10.69 -17.18 4.98
N ARG A 150 9.71 -16.48 5.57
CA ARG A 150 9.72 -16.14 7.00
C ARG A 150 9.70 -17.37 7.91
N GLN A 151 8.97 -18.42 7.53
CA GLN A 151 8.96 -19.68 8.29
C GLN A 151 10.34 -20.32 8.30
N LYS A 152 11.02 -20.39 7.15
CA LYS A 152 12.40 -20.89 7.06
C LYS A 152 13.37 -20.09 7.92
N GLU A 153 13.28 -18.77 7.86
CA GLU A 153 14.12 -17.87 8.68
C GLU A 153 13.87 -18.08 10.18
N SER A 154 12.60 -18.18 10.58
CA SER A 154 12.23 -18.47 11.96
C SER A 154 12.72 -19.84 12.44
N GLU A 155 12.70 -20.84 11.57
CA GLU A 155 13.16 -22.19 11.89
C GLU A 155 14.68 -22.21 12.11
N VAL A 156 15.45 -21.52 11.26
CA VAL A 156 16.90 -21.36 11.44
C VAL A 156 17.23 -20.66 12.76
N ILE A 157 16.52 -19.57 13.09
CA ILE A 157 16.70 -18.86 14.36
C ILE A 157 16.43 -19.78 15.55
N TYR A 158 15.35 -20.57 15.48
CA TYR A 158 15.00 -21.50 16.55
C TYR A 158 16.04 -22.61 16.72
N GLN A 159 16.57 -23.18 15.63
CA GLN A 159 17.62 -24.18 15.71
C GLN A 159 18.90 -23.61 16.34
N ASN A 160 19.30 -22.40 15.96
CA ASN A 160 20.46 -21.73 16.55
C ASN A 160 20.26 -21.51 18.06
N PHE A 161 19.09 -21.02 18.46
CA PHE A 161 18.74 -20.85 19.88
C PHE A 161 18.81 -22.18 20.66
N LEU A 162 18.31 -23.27 20.10
CA LEU A 162 18.41 -24.60 20.73
C LEU A 162 19.86 -25.06 20.88
N THR A 163 20.72 -24.80 19.90
CA THR A 163 22.15 -25.15 19.98
C THR A 163 22.88 -24.34 21.06
N GLU A 164 22.62 -23.04 21.14
CA GLU A 164 23.20 -22.16 22.17
C GLU A 164 22.76 -22.59 23.57
N THR A 165 21.46 -22.85 23.74
CA THR A 165 20.91 -23.30 25.04
C THR A 165 21.46 -24.66 25.45
N LYS A 166 21.66 -25.59 24.51
CA LYS A 166 22.29 -26.88 24.81
C LYS A 166 23.75 -26.71 25.22
N ALA A 167 24.49 -25.82 24.56
CA ALA A 167 25.88 -25.54 24.89
C ALA A 167 26.00 -24.94 26.30
N SER A 168 25.15 -23.97 26.65
CA SER A 168 25.16 -23.36 27.99
C SER A 168 24.82 -24.38 29.08
N LEU A 169 23.79 -25.22 28.88
CA LEU A 169 23.41 -26.26 29.84
C LEU A 169 24.51 -27.31 30.03
N ASN A 170 25.26 -27.65 28.98
CA ASN A 170 26.39 -28.57 29.10
C ASN A 170 27.54 -27.93 29.88
N GLN A 171 27.83 -26.65 29.65
CA GLN A 171 28.85 -25.92 30.40
C GLN A 171 28.50 -25.82 31.90
N GLU A 172 27.24 -25.50 32.24
CA GLU A 172 26.78 -25.48 33.64
C GLU A 172 26.89 -26.85 34.33
N ARG A 173 26.69 -27.95 33.58
CA ARG A 173 26.86 -29.30 34.12
C ARG A 173 28.31 -29.66 34.39
N GLU A 174 29.25 -29.20 33.56
CA GLU A 174 30.69 -29.41 33.80
C GLU A 174 31.18 -28.64 35.03
N GLU A 175 30.63 -27.44 35.28
CA GLU A 175 30.96 -26.63 36.46
C GLU A 175 30.43 -27.21 37.78
N LEU A 176 29.31 -27.94 37.75
CA LEU A 176 28.70 -28.60 38.94
C LEU A 176 29.33 -29.95 39.32
N VAL A 177 30.22 -30.51 38.49
CA VAL A 177 30.88 -31.81 38.72
C VAL A 177 32.26 -31.65 39.41
N ILE A 178 32.68 -30.42 39.68
CA ILE A 178 33.89 -30.07 40.46
C ILE A 178 33.51 -29.80 41.92
#